data_AF-A0A7T5JSA4-F1
#
_entry.id   AF-A0A7T5JSA4-F1
#
_cell.length_a   1.000
_cell.length_b   1.000
_cell.length_c   1.000
_cell.angle_alpha   90.00
_cell.angle_beta   90.00
_cell.angle_gamma   90.00
#
_symmetry.space_group_name_H-M   'P 1'
#
loop_
_entity.id
_entity.type
_entity.pdbx_description
1 polymer ?
#
loop_
_entity_poly.entity_id
_entity_poly.type
_entity_poly.pdbx_seq_one_letter_code
_entity_poly.pdbx_strand_id
1 'polypeptide(L)'
;MSTKVFSEVASTMRSQVFQSTASDMQTQIFQTAASNLQANVFQTSASNLQARIFQSLNSLLAANVFQTSASNLQARIFQSQNSLLAANVFQTSASNLQARIFQSLNSLLAANVFQTSSSNLQARVFQSTYSELRAQVFQTTASLLRMTLVQSTASTAAYVQLGGRSTVSVSSTHVVSSTATYFAGFTQDVLQLSQFTFTVRNAGAGGSIDTKLQLSADGTNWYDDPTGKVETLTTGRIFTFTPGFFTKYVRISSKKANAAGSTLETYAQGHV
;
A
#
# COMPACT_ATOMS: atom_id res chain seq x y z
N MET A 1 64.29 -151.78 -44.87
CA MET A 1 64.14 -151.13 -43.54
C MET A 1 64.32 -149.61 -43.61
N SER A 2 65.28 -149.10 -44.39
CA SER A 2 65.61 -147.67 -44.49
C SER A 2 64.46 -146.73 -44.93
N THR A 3 63.74 -147.02 -46.02
CA THR A 3 62.72 -146.12 -46.59
C THR A 3 61.51 -145.85 -45.70
N LYS A 4 61.06 -146.84 -44.92
CA LYS A 4 59.93 -146.71 -43.99
C LYS A 4 60.26 -145.76 -42.84
N VAL A 5 61.46 -145.91 -42.24
CA VAL A 5 61.96 -145.04 -41.17
C VAL A 5 62.08 -143.59 -41.65
N PHE A 6 62.62 -143.37 -42.85
CA PHE A 6 62.71 -142.02 -43.43
C PHE A 6 61.33 -141.39 -43.66
N SER A 7 60.34 -142.14 -44.15
CA SER A 7 58.99 -141.61 -44.37
C SER A 7 58.25 -141.25 -43.07
N GLU A 8 58.47 -142.02 -42.00
CA GLU A 8 57.82 -141.84 -40.71
C GLU A 8 58.45 -140.69 -39.91
N VAL A 9 59.78 -140.54 -39.99
CA VAL A 9 60.49 -139.39 -39.44
C VAL A 9 60.09 -138.11 -40.19
N ALA A 10 59.97 -138.15 -41.52
CA ALA A 10 59.55 -137.00 -42.32
C ALA A 10 58.09 -136.59 -42.06
N SER A 11 57.16 -137.55 -41.90
CA SER A 11 55.76 -137.25 -41.59
C SER A 11 55.61 -136.69 -40.18
N THR A 12 56.35 -137.25 -39.21
CA THR A 12 56.36 -136.77 -37.82
C THR A 12 56.92 -135.36 -37.72
N MET A 13 58.08 -135.10 -38.34
CA MET A 13 58.65 -133.74 -38.38
C MET A 13 57.71 -132.75 -39.05
N ARG A 14 57.09 -133.10 -40.19
CA ARG A 14 56.14 -132.22 -40.86
C ARG A 14 54.93 -131.91 -39.98
N SER A 15 54.38 -132.92 -39.31
CA SER A 15 53.25 -132.76 -38.39
C SER A 15 53.62 -131.88 -37.20
N GLN A 16 54.76 -132.13 -36.56
CA GLN A 16 55.24 -131.35 -35.42
C GLN A 16 55.50 -129.89 -35.80
N VAL A 17 56.21 -129.64 -36.90
CA VAL A 17 56.49 -128.27 -37.38
C VAL A 17 55.20 -127.55 -37.75
N PHE A 18 54.26 -128.22 -38.42
CA PHE A 18 52.99 -127.59 -38.78
C PHE A 18 52.16 -127.26 -37.53
N GLN A 19 52.07 -128.18 -36.57
CA GLN A 19 51.33 -127.96 -35.32
C GLN A 19 51.98 -126.87 -34.46
N SER A 20 53.31 -126.88 -34.31
CA SER A 20 54.02 -125.85 -33.54
C SER A 20 53.87 -124.49 -34.20
N THR A 21 54.08 -124.40 -35.52
CA THR A 21 53.94 -123.13 -36.26
C THR A 21 52.50 -122.61 -36.19
N ALA A 22 51.50 -123.49 -36.34
CA ALA A 22 50.10 -123.08 -36.24
C ALA A 22 49.74 -122.60 -34.83
N SER A 23 50.19 -123.30 -33.79
CA SER A 23 49.96 -122.92 -32.39
C SER A 23 50.65 -121.61 -32.03
N ASP A 24 51.90 -121.43 -32.47
CA ASP A 24 52.68 -120.20 -32.24
C ASP A 24 52.04 -119.01 -32.95
N MET A 25 51.65 -119.17 -34.23
CA MET A 25 50.94 -118.12 -34.97
C MET A 25 49.60 -117.77 -34.33
N GLN A 26 48.80 -118.76 -33.93
CA GLN A 26 47.51 -118.52 -33.27
C GLN A 26 47.69 -117.76 -31.95
N THR A 27 48.70 -118.15 -31.16
CA THR A 27 49.03 -117.51 -29.89
C THR A 27 49.49 -116.07 -30.11
N GLN A 28 50.40 -115.83 -31.07
CA GLN A 28 50.87 -114.48 -31.36
C GLN A 28 49.76 -113.57 -31.90
N ILE A 29 48.91 -114.06 -32.80
CA ILE A 29 47.78 -113.29 -33.33
C ILE A 29 46.82 -112.94 -32.20
N PHE A 30 46.46 -113.91 -31.34
CA PHE A 30 45.53 -113.67 -30.25
C PHE A 30 46.08 -112.68 -29.23
N GLN A 31 47.34 -112.84 -28.81
CA GLN A 31 47.99 -111.93 -27.87
C GLN A 31 48.12 -110.51 -28.44
N THR A 32 48.48 -110.38 -29.71
CA THR A 32 48.61 -109.07 -30.39
C THR A 32 47.24 -108.40 -30.57
N ALA A 33 46.22 -109.16 -30.95
CA ALA A 33 44.87 -108.63 -31.08
C ALA A 33 44.31 -108.18 -29.72
N ALA A 34 44.51 -108.98 -28.67
CA ALA A 34 44.07 -108.64 -27.32
C ALA A 34 44.77 -107.39 -26.77
N SER A 35 46.10 -107.29 -26.93
CA SER A 35 46.87 -106.13 -26.46
C SER A 35 46.48 -104.85 -27.21
N ASN A 36 46.34 -104.92 -28.54
CA ASN A 36 45.92 -103.78 -29.35
C ASN A 36 44.49 -103.34 -29.02
N LEU A 37 43.56 -104.27 -28.83
CA LEU A 37 42.19 -103.94 -28.45
C LEU A 37 42.16 -103.27 -27.07
N GLN A 38 42.87 -103.82 -26.08
CA GLN A 38 42.94 -103.24 -24.75
C GLN A 38 43.55 -101.84 -24.78
N ALA A 39 44.65 -101.65 -25.50
CA ALA A 39 45.31 -100.35 -25.63
C ALA A 39 44.38 -99.32 -26.29
N ASN A 40 43.75 -99.68 -27.41
CA ASN A 40 42.84 -98.78 -28.14
C ASN A 40 41.61 -98.41 -27.31
N VAL A 41 40.97 -99.38 -26.65
CA VAL A 41 39.80 -99.14 -25.79
C VAL A 41 40.18 -98.26 -24.61
N PHE A 42 41.30 -98.53 -23.94
CA PHE A 42 41.75 -97.73 -22.81
C PHE A 42 42.07 -96.30 -23.22
N GLN A 43 42.88 -96.12 -24.27
CA GLN A 43 43.26 -94.79 -24.74
C GLN A 43 42.06 -93.98 -25.21
N THR A 44 41.14 -94.60 -25.95
CA THR A 44 39.94 -93.94 -26.48
C THR A 44 38.94 -93.62 -25.38
N SER A 45 38.80 -94.49 -24.38
CA SER A 45 37.93 -94.22 -23.21
C SER A 45 38.50 -93.10 -22.35
N ALA A 46 39.82 -93.10 -22.11
CA ALA A 46 40.49 -92.07 -21.33
C ALA A 46 40.41 -90.70 -22.02
N SER A 47 40.69 -90.63 -23.32
CA SER A 47 40.62 -89.37 -24.08
C SER A 47 39.19 -88.81 -24.15
N ASN A 48 38.19 -89.66 -24.39
CA ASN A 48 36.78 -89.25 -24.39
C ASN A 48 36.33 -88.76 -23.01
N LEU A 49 36.71 -89.45 -21.94
CA LEU A 49 36.36 -89.04 -20.58
C LEU A 49 36.98 -87.66 -20.25
N GLN A 50 38.26 -87.47 -20.58
CA GLN A 50 38.95 -86.20 -20.34
C GLN A 50 38.32 -85.06 -21.15
N ALA A 51 37.98 -85.29 -22.42
CA ALA A 51 37.31 -84.31 -23.26
C ALA A 51 35.94 -83.91 -22.71
N ARG A 52 35.12 -84.90 -22.29
CA ARG A 52 33.80 -84.64 -21.70
C ARG A 52 33.89 -83.86 -20.40
N ILE A 53 34.81 -84.25 -19.51
CA ILE A 53 35.03 -83.53 -18.25
C ILE A 53 35.44 -82.09 -18.53
N PHE A 54 36.44 -81.88 -19.40
CA PHE A 54 36.92 -80.54 -19.71
C PHE A 54 35.83 -79.65 -20.31
N GLN A 55 35.06 -80.15 -21.28
CA GLN A 55 33.94 -79.41 -21.87
C GLN A 55 32.86 -79.07 -20.82
N SER A 56 32.51 -80.03 -19.96
CA SER A 56 31.49 -79.81 -18.93
C SER A 56 31.92 -78.76 -17.90
N LEU A 57 33.17 -78.83 -17.42
CA LEU A 57 33.72 -77.87 -16.47
C LEU A 57 33.80 -76.47 -17.08
N ASN A 58 34.28 -76.37 -18.34
CA ASN A 58 34.38 -75.08 -19.01
C ASN A 58 33.01 -74.44 -19.23
N SER A 59 32.01 -75.23 -19.63
CA SER A 59 30.63 -74.76 -19.80
C SER A 59 30.02 -74.30 -18.47
N LEU A 60 30.19 -75.08 -17.39
CA LEU A 60 29.70 -74.73 -16.05
C LEU A 60 30.38 -73.47 -15.50
N LEU A 61 31.69 -73.34 -15.66
CA LEU A 61 32.44 -72.16 -15.22
C LEU A 61 31.98 -70.92 -16.01
N ALA A 62 31.91 -71.01 -17.33
CA ALA A 62 31.47 -69.89 -18.17
C ALA A 62 30.04 -69.45 -17.83
N ALA A 63 29.12 -70.40 -17.66
CA ALA A 63 27.73 -70.11 -17.30
C ALA A 63 27.63 -69.45 -15.92
N ASN A 64 28.29 -70.03 -14.90
CA ASN A 64 28.25 -69.48 -13.54
C ASN A 64 28.89 -68.09 -13.47
N VAL A 65 30.06 -67.89 -14.08
CA VAL A 65 30.75 -66.59 -14.09
C VAL A 65 29.90 -65.55 -14.81
N PHE A 66 29.33 -65.87 -15.97
CA PHE A 66 28.50 -64.94 -16.73
C PHE A 66 27.23 -64.56 -15.96
N GLN A 67 26.50 -65.54 -15.43
CA GLN A 67 25.27 -65.26 -14.68
C GLN A 67 25.53 -64.50 -13.38
N THR A 68 26.60 -64.85 -12.65
CA THR A 68 26.97 -64.17 -11.40
C THR A 68 27.43 -62.74 -11.69
N SER A 69 28.17 -62.50 -12.77
CA SER A 69 28.61 -61.16 -13.15
C SER A 69 27.44 -60.30 -13.62
N ALA A 70 26.54 -60.86 -14.45
CA ALA A 70 25.37 -60.16 -14.94
C ALA A 70 24.41 -59.77 -13.80
N SER A 71 24.10 -60.70 -12.90
CA SER A 71 23.23 -60.44 -11.75
C SER A 71 23.82 -59.38 -10.80
N ASN A 72 25.11 -59.47 -10.48
CA ASN A 72 25.78 -58.47 -9.65
C ASN A 72 25.80 -57.08 -10.30
N LEU A 73 26.08 -57.00 -11.61
CA LEU A 73 26.07 -55.72 -12.32
C LEU A 73 24.67 -55.10 -12.32
N GLN A 74 23.64 -55.90 -12.58
CA GLN A 74 22.25 -55.46 -12.59
C GLN A 74 21.79 -54.98 -11.21
N ALA A 75 22.16 -55.70 -10.15
CA ALA A 75 21.88 -55.31 -8.78
C ALA A 75 22.56 -53.99 -8.39
N ARG A 76 23.85 -53.82 -8.74
CA ARG A 76 24.59 -52.57 -8.45
C ARG A 76 24.02 -51.37 -9.21
N ILE A 77 23.64 -51.54 -10.48
CA ILE A 77 23.00 -50.49 -11.28
C ILE A 77 21.64 -50.12 -10.67
N PHE A 78 20.81 -51.10 -10.32
CA PHE A 78 19.50 -50.83 -9.74
C PHE A 78 19.61 -50.08 -8.41
N GLN A 79 20.49 -50.52 -7.51
CA GLN A 79 20.72 -49.86 -6.22
C GLN A 79 21.26 -48.43 -6.39
N SER A 80 22.22 -48.21 -7.29
CA SER A 80 22.79 -46.88 -7.49
C SER A 80 21.78 -45.91 -8.07
N GLN A 81 20.98 -46.34 -9.06
CA GLN A 81 19.92 -45.50 -9.62
C GLN A 81 18.81 -45.19 -8.63
N ASN A 82 18.38 -46.16 -7.82
CA ASN A 82 17.38 -45.92 -6.78
C ASN A 82 17.88 -44.93 -5.72
N SER A 83 19.13 -45.07 -5.29
CA SER A 83 19.76 -44.14 -4.33
C SER A 83 19.86 -42.72 -4.90
N LEU A 84 20.32 -42.58 -6.15
CA LEU A 84 20.42 -41.29 -6.82
C LEU A 84 19.05 -40.64 -7.04
N LEU A 85 18.05 -41.40 -7.46
CA LEU A 85 16.67 -40.92 -7.62
C LEU A 85 16.09 -40.46 -6.27
N ALA A 86 16.20 -41.28 -5.23
CA ALA A 86 15.71 -40.94 -3.90
C ALA A 86 16.40 -39.69 -3.34
N ALA A 87 17.73 -39.61 -3.45
CA ALA A 87 18.50 -38.46 -2.98
C ALA A 87 18.15 -37.18 -3.75
N ASN A 88 18.11 -37.23 -5.08
CA ASN A 88 17.75 -36.08 -5.90
C ASN A 88 16.31 -35.64 -5.63
N VAL A 89 15.33 -36.56 -5.64
CA VAL A 89 13.92 -36.21 -5.37
C VAL A 89 13.79 -35.58 -3.98
N PHE A 90 14.37 -36.18 -2.95
CA PHE A 90 14.25 -35.67 -1.58
C PHE A 90 14.90 -34.29 -1.42
N GLN A 91 16.11 -34.08 -1.95
CA GLN A 91 16.78 -32.78 -1.87
C GLN A 91 16.05 -31.71 -2.68
N THR A 92 15.59 -32.04 -3.90
CA THR A 92 14.90 -31.08 -4.77
C THR A 92 13.53 -30.71 -4.21
N SER A 93 12.80 -31.66 -3.60
CA SER A 93 11.53 -31.39 -2.93
C SER A 93 11.74 -30.54 -1.67
N ALA A 94 12.74 -30.84 -0.85
CA ALA A 94 13.05 -30.07 0.36
C ALA A 94 13.47 -28.63 0.04
N SER A 95 14.34 -28.43 -0.96
CA SER A 95 14.78 -27.08 -1.38
C SER A 95 13.64 -26.26 -1.96
N ASN A 96 12.80 -26.86 -2.82
CA ASN A 96 11.61 -26.18 -3.36
C ASN A 96 10.61 -25.81 -2.27
N LEU A 97 10.37 -26.70 -1.30
CA LEU A 97 9.46 -26.41 -0.20
C LEU A 97 9.98 -25.26 0.67
N GLN A 98 11.27 -25.26 1.03
CA GLN A 98 11.91 -24.14 1.75
C GLN A 98 11.81 -22.84 0.97
N ALA A 99 12.11 -22.85 -0.33
CA ALA A 99 12.05 -21.65 -1.17
C ALA A 99 10.62 -21.07 -1.22
N ARG A 100 9.60 -21.92 -1.39
CA ARG A 100 8.19 -21.49 -1.41
C ARG A 100 7.74 -20.92 -0.07
N ILE A 101 8.10 -21.57 1.04
CA ILE A 101 7.78 -21.07 2.39
C ILE A 101 8.45 -19.71 2.65
N PHE A 102 9.74 -19.58 2.31
CA PHE A 102 10.47 -18.34 2.50
C PHE A 102 9.87 -17.19 1.67
N GLN A 103 9.58 -17.44 0.39
CA GLN A 103 8.92 -16.45 -0.48
C GLN A 103 7.54 -16.06 0.05
N SER A 104 6.70 -17.01 0.49
CA SER A 104 5.37 -16.70 0.99
C SER A 104 5.42 -15.89 2.28
N LEU A 105 6.28 -16.26 3.22
CA LEU A 105 6.45 -15.54 4.49
C LEU A 105 6.97 -14.12 4.25
N ASN A 106 7.93 -13.95 3.34
CA ASN A 106 8.49 -12.64 3.05
C ASN A 106 7.45 -11.72 2.36
N SER A 107 6.65 -12.27 1.45
CA SER A 107 5.54 -11.54 0.81
C SER A 107 4.45 -11.14 1.82
N LEU A 108 4.04 -12.05 2.70
CA LEU A 108 3.06 -11.78 3.77
C LEU A 108 3.55 -10.72 4.75
N LEU A 109 4.82 -10.81 5.18
CA LEU A 109 5.43 -9.81 6.06
C LEU A 109 5.49 -8.44 5.40
N ALA A 110 5.98 -8.36 4.16
CA ALA A 110 6.05 -7.10 3.43
C ALA A 110 4.67 -6.46 3.22
N ALA A 111 3.67 -7.26 2.83
CA ALA A 111 2.30 -6.78 2.63
C ALA A 111 1.67 -6.28 3.94
N ASN A 112 1.78 -7.05 5.03
CA ASN A 112 1.25 -6.63 6.33
C ASN A 112 1.95 -5.37 6.85
N VAL A 113 3.28 -5.32 6.83
CA VAL A 113 4.04 -4.15 7.30
C VAL A 113 3.67 -2.91 6.50
N PHE A 114 3.58 -3.01 5.17
CA PHE A 114 3.21 -1.88 4.32
C PHE A 114 1.77 -1.39 4.59
N GLN A 115 0.79 -2.29 4.64
CA GLN A 115 -0.60 -1.92 4.91
C GLN A 115 -0.77 -1.29 6.29
N THR A 116 -0.19 -1.91 7.32
CA THR A 116 -0.30 -1.41 8.70
C THR A 116 0.37 -0.04 8.85
N SER A 117 1.53 0.16 8.22
CA SER A 117 2.24 1.44 8.24
C SER A 117 1.46 2.53 7.51
N SER A 118 0.93 2.23 6.32
CA SER A 118 0.13 3.16 5.54
C SER A 118 -1.15 3.58 6.27
N SER A 119 -1.88 2.63 6.83
CA SER A 119 -3.10 2.89 7.60
C SER A 119 -2.83 3.75 8.85
N ASN A 120 -1.77 3.44 9.60
CA ASN A 120 -1.38 4.23 10.76
C ASN A 120 -0.96 5.65 10.39
N LEU A 121 -0.21 5.82 9.29
CA LEU A 121 0.22 7.13 8.82
C LEU A 121 -1.00 7.98 8.41
N GLN A 122 -1.92 7.41 7.63
CA GLN A 122 -3.16 8.08 7.22
C GLN A 122 -4.01 8.48 8.43
N ALA A 123 -4.18 7.57 9.40
CA ALA A 123 -4.94 7.85 10.62
C ALA A 123 -4.33 8.99 11.45
N ARG A 124 -3.00 9.00 11.63
CA ARG A 124 -2.30 10.07 12.34
C ARG A 124 -2.43 11.41 11.64
N VAL A 125 -2.20 11.45 10.32
CA VAL A 125 -2.32 12.68 9.52
C VAL A 125 -3.75 13.22 9.59
N PHE A 126 -4.76 12.36 9.42
CA PHE A 126 -6.15 12.79 9.49
C PHE A 126 -6.50 13.36 10.88
N GLN A 127 -6.07 12.70 11.96
CA GLN A 127 -6.30 13.18 13.32
C GLN A 127 -5.59 14.52 13.58
N SER A 128 -4.32 14.66 13.18
CA SER A 128 -3.57 15.90 13.39
C SER A 128 -4.21 17.05 12.62
N THR A 129 -4.48 16.86 11.32
CA THR A 129 -5.11 17.90 10.48
C THR A 129 -6.50 18.28 10.99
N TYR A 130 -7.32 17.31 11.40
CA TYR A 130 -8.63 17.59 11.97
C TYR A 130 -8.52 18.40 13.29
N SER A 131 -7.58 18.04 14.16
CA SER A 131 -7.37 18.74 15.43
C SER A 131 -6.87 20.17 15.25
N GLU A 132 -5.92 20.38 14.33
CA GLU A 132 -5.36 21.70 14.01
C GLU A 132 -6.42 22.59 13.36
N LEU A 133 -7.18 22.07 12.39
CA LEU A 133 -8.25 22.81 11.74
C LEU A 133 -9.33 23.21 12.75
N ARG A 134 -9.73 22.29 13.63
CA ARG A 134 -10.71 22.59 14.70
C ARG A 134 -10.18 23.67 15.65
N ALA A 135 -8.91 23.59 16.05
CA ALA A 135 -8.29 24.57 16.93
C ALA A 135 -8.21 25.95 16.26
N GLN A 136 -7.76 26.01 15.00
CA GLN A 136 -7.70 27.26 14.23
C GLN A 136 -9.08 27.88 14.03
N VAL A 137 -10.08 27.09 13.64
CA VAL A 137 -11.46 27.57 13.49
C VAL A 137 -11.96 28.12 14.82
N PHE A 138 -11.81 27.38 15.91
CA PHE A 138 -12.25 27.84 17.23
C PHE A 138 -11.55 29.13 17.66
N GLN A 139 -10.23 29.23 17.50
CA GLN A 139 -9.47 30.44 17.83
C GLN A 139 -9.87 31.63 16.96
N THR A 140 -10.07 31.41 15.67
CA THR A 140 -10.46 32.47 14.72
C THR A 140 -11.88 32.96 15.03
N THR A 141 -12.83 32.04 15.22
CA THR A 141 -14.21 32.37 15.61
C THR A 141 -14.24 33.08 16.96
N ALA A 142 -13.50 32.63 17.97
CA ALA A 142 -13.43 33.29 19.27
C ALA A 142 -12.82 34.70 19.17
N SER A 143 -11.80 34.88 18.33
CA SER A 143 -11.17 36.19 18.10
C SER A 143 -12.10 37.15 17.37
N LEU A 144 -12.77 36.68 16.31
CA LEU A 144 -13.77 37.47 15.58
C LEU A 144 -14.93 37.85 16.48
N LEU A 145 -15.49 36.91 17.25
CA LEU A 145 -16.57 37.19 18.20
C LEU A 145 -16.14 38.21 19.26
N ARG A 146 -14.92 38.11 19.80
CA ARG A 146 -14.38 39.11 20.72
C ARG A 146 -14.25 40.48 20.06
N MET A 147 -13.73 40.53 18.84
CA MET A 147 -13.56 41.79 18.10
C MET A 147 -14.92 42.44 17.79
N THR A 148 -15.89 41.66 17.30
CA THR A 148 -17.26 42.12 17.04
C THR A 148 -17.97 42.54 18.32
N LEU A 149 -17.82 41.80 19.42
CA LEU A 149 -18.44 42.16 20.70
C LEU A 149 -17.83 43.46 21.23
N VAL A 150 -16.50 43.60 21.22
CA VAL A 150 -15.82 44.85 21.62
C VAL A 150 -16.27 46.02 20.75
N GLN A 151 -16.35 45.83 19.44
CA GLN A 151 -16.80 46.86 18.50
C GLN A 151 -18.29 47.21 18.69
N SER A 152 -19.16 46.24 18.99
CA SER A 152 -20.58 46.45 19.30
C SER A 152 -20.80 47.10 20.66
N THR A 153 -19.98 46.80 21.68
CA THR A 153 -20.05 47.49 22.97
C THR A 153 -19.49 48.90 22.91
N ALA A 154 -18.57 49.17 21.97
CA ALA A 154 -18.01 50.49 21.73
C ALA A 154 -18.83 51.34 20.75
N SER A 155 -19.64 50.72 19.88
CA SER A 155 -20.42 51.39 18.84
C SER A 155 -21.91 51.02 18.95
N THR A 156 -22.72 51.98 19.37
CA THR A 156 -24.18 51.94 19.20
C THR A 156 -24.64 52.26 17.76
N ALA A 157 -23.74 52.32 16.76
CA ALA A 157 -24.09 52.55 15.36
C ALA A 157 -23.77 51.33 14.48
N ALA A 158 -24.75 50.88 13.70
CA ALA A 158 -24.59 49.79 12.73
C ALA A 158 -23.81 50.29 11.50
N TYR A 159 -22.59 49.80 11.30
CA TYR A 159 -21.83 50.01 10.08
C TYR A 159 -22.28 49.00 9.01
N VAL A 160 -22.59 49.47 7.80
CA VAL A 160 -22.91 48.61 6.65
C VAL A 160 -21.75 48.73 5.65
N GLN A 161 -21.21 47.61 5.18
CA GLN A 161 -20.19 47.61 4.13
C GLN A 161 -20.84 47.59 2.75
N LEU A 162 -20.65 48.64 1.96
CA LEU A 162 -21.03 48.71 0.55
C LEU A 162 -19.75 48.89 -0.27
N GLY A 163 -19.38 47.90 -1.09
CA GLY A 163 -18.25 48.02 -2.01
C GLY A 163 -16.87 48.16 -1.38
N GLY A 164 -16.64 47.57 -0.19
CA GLY A 164 -15.34 47.62 0.50
C GLY A 164 -15.04 48.93 1.22
N ARG A 165 -15.96 49.90 1.20
CA ARG A 165 -15.92 51.09 2.06
C ARG A 165 -16.91 50.88 3.20
N SER A 166 -16.47 51.15 4.42
CA SER A 166 -17.38 51.15 5.57
C SER A 166 -18.14 52.46 5.56
N THR A 167 -19.46 52.39 5.51
CA THR A 167 -20.32 53.57 5.57
C THR A 167 -21.22 53.50 6.79
N VAL A 168 -21.42 54.66 7.41
CA VAL A 168 -22.43 54.83 8.46
C VAL A 168 -23.66 55.40 7.78
N SER A 169 -24.79 54.72 7.94
CA SER A 169 -26.10 55.19 7.47
C SER A 169 -27.12 54.90 8.57
N VAL A 170 -27.43 55.90 9.39
CA VAL A 170 -28.35 55.78 10.52
C VAL A 170 -29.42 56.86 10.40
N SER A 171 -30.67 56.50 10.69
CA SER A 171 -31.79 57.44 10.72
C SER A 171 -32.44 57.49 12.10
N SER A 172 -33.02 58.64 12.42
CA SER A 172 -33.79 58.87 13.65
C SER A 172 -34.95 59.80 13.36
N THR A 173 -36.10 59.52 13.96
CA THR A 173 -37.31 60.34 13.83
C THR A 173 -37.77 60.75 15.23
N HIS A 174 -37.96 62.05 15.47
CA HIS A 174 -38.48 62.55 16.74
C HIS A 174 -39.48 63.68 16.57
N VAL A 175 -40.40 63.79 17.52
CA VAL A 175 -41.40 64.88 17.56
C VAL A 175 -40.80 66.08 18.28
N VAL A 176 -40.85 67.26 17.65
CA VAL A 176 -40.32 68.50 18.22
C VAL A 176 -41.42 69.22 19.00
N SER A 177 -41.31 69.23 20.33
CA SER A 177 -42.39 69.64 21.24
C SER A 177 -42.20 71.00 21.93
N SER A 178 -40.98 71.53 22.03
CA SER A 178 -40.65 72.78 22.77
C SER A 178 -40.38 73.97 21.86
N THR A 179 -40.92 75.15 22.19
CA THR A 179 -40.56 76.45 21.58
C THR A 179 -39.44 77.18 22.34
N ALA A 180 -39.21 76.82 23.61
CA ALA A 180 -38.32 77.53 24.51
C ALA A 180 -36.88 76.99 24.50
N THR A 181 -36.73 75.68 24.32
CA THR A 181 -35.45 74.98 24.50
C THR A 181 -35.15 74.07 23.33
N TYR A 182 -33.89 74.07 22.93
CA TYR A 182 -33.34 73.13 21.97
C TYR A 182 -33.22 71.75 22.62
N PHE A 183 -33.88 70.76 22.05
CA PHE A 183 -33.79 69.37 22.48
C PHE A 183 -32.82 68.61 21.58
N ALA A 184 -32.04 67.71 22.18
CA ALA A 184 -31.10 66.85 21.48
C ALA A 184 -31.86 65.66 20.88
N GLY A 185 -31.91 65.56 19.55
CA GLY A 185 -32.60 64.47 18.88
C GLY A 185 -31.69 63.24 18.75
N PHE A 186 -30.66 63.35 17.92
CA PHE A 186 -29.85 62.21 17.48
C PHE A 186 -28.36 62.53 17.56
N THR A 187 -27.62 61.74 18.33
CA THR A 187 -26.16 61.89 18.58
C THR A 187 -25.39 60.75 17.91
N GLN A 188 -24.31 61.08 17.22
CA GLN A 188 -23.45 60.13 16.50
C GLN A 188 -21.99 60.29 16.93
N ASP A 189 -21.30 59.17 17.17
CA ASP A 189 -19.82 59.13 17.22
C ASP A 189 -19.30 59.13 15.77
N VAL A 190 -18.45 60.09 15.46
CA VAL A 190 -17.93 60.32 14.11
C VAL A 190 -16.40 60.28 14.05
N LEU A 191 -15.73 59.84 15.13
CA LEU A 191 -14.27 59.87 15.25
C LEU A 191 -13.55 59.04 14.18
N GLN A 192 -14.19 57.98 13.70
CA GLN A 192 -13.65 57.06 12.69
C GLN A 192 -14.05 57.45 11.24
N LEU A 193 -14.75 58.57 11.04
CA LEU A 193 -15.29 58.97 9.74
C LEU A 193 -14.43 60.08 9.14
N SER A 194 -14.02 59.90 7.87
CA SER A 194 -13.25 60.89 7.12
C SER A 194 -14.13 62.03 6.60
N GLN A 195 -15.40 61.75 6.32
CA GLN A 195 -16.43 62.72 5.96
C GLN A 195 -17.78 62.27 6.52
N PHE A 196 -18.59 63.19 7.04
CA PHE A 196 -19.95 62.89 7.49
C PHE A 196 -20.88 64.10 7.37
N THR A 197 -22.17 63.82 7.20
CA THR A 197 -23.23 64.83 7.08
C THR A 197 -24.46 64.41 7.86
N PHE A 198 -25.27 65.39 8.25
CA PHE A 198 -26.60 65.19 8.81
C PHE A 198 -27.63 65.82 7.89
N THR A 199 -28.44 64.99 7.25
CA THR A 199 -29.61 65.46 6.48
C THR A 199 -30.83 65.43 7.38
N VAL A 200 -31.52 66.55 7.47
CA VAL A 200 -32.72 66.72 8.28
C VAL A 200 -33.91 67.07 7.41
N ARG A 201 -35.09 66.60 7.78
CA ARG A 201 -36.35 66.87 7.09
C ARG A 201 -37.47 67.13 8.08
N ASN A 202 -38.19 68.24 7.88
CA ASN A 202 -39.45 68.46 8.58
C ASN A 202 -40.54 67.59 7.90
N ALA A 203 -40.86 66.45 8.51
CA ALA A 203 -41.78 65.44 7.98
C ALA A 203 -43.22 65.55 8.52
N GLY A 204 -43.48 66.47 9.44
CA GLY A 204 -44.84 66.66 9.95
C GLY A 204 -45.73 67.47 9.00
N ALA A 205 -47.05 67.39 9.22
CA ALA A 205 -48.06 67.96 8.34
C ALA A 205 -48.22 69.50 8.43
N GLY A 206 -47.47 70.17 9.32
CA GLY A 206 -47.52 71.62 9.55
C GLY A 206 -46.40 72.08 10.48
N GLY A 207 -46.29 73.39 10.74
CA GLY A 207 -45.30 73.97 11.65
C GLY A 207 -43.88 74.06 11.10
N SER A 208 -43.06 74.88 11.78
CA SER A 208 -41.65 75.11 11.40
C SER A 208 -40.73 74.70 12.54
N ILE A 209 -39.58 74.12 12.20
CA ILE A 209 -38.59 73.65 13.16
C ILE A 209 -37.28 74.41 12.94
N ASP A 210 -36.71 74.97 14.00
CA ASP A 210 -35.33 75.47 13.97
C ASP A 210 -34.39 74.32 14.33
N THR A 211 -33.39 74.09 13.49
CA THR A 211 -32.39 73.03 13.65
C THR A 211 -30.99 73.62 13.65
N LYS A 212 -30.09 73.04 14.43
CA LYS A 212 -28.67 73.40 14.43
C LYS A 212 -27.81 72.18 14.76
N LEU A 213 -26.56 72.26 14.36
CA LEU A 213 -25.57 71.25 14.65
C LEU A 213 -24.80 71.58 15.92
N GLN A 214 -24.56 70.58 16.75
CA GLN A 214 -23.76 70.71 17.97
C GLN A 214 -22.65 69.67 18.02
N LEU A 215 -21.52 70.06 18.58
CA LEU A 215 -20.28 69.31 18.69
C LEU A 215 -19.97 69.00 20.16
N SER A 216 -19.32 67.87 20.42
CA SER A 216 -18.88 67.46 21.76
C SER A 216 -17.68 66.52 21.71
N ALA A 217 -16.72 66.70 22.61
CA ALA A 217 -15.59 65.79 22.78
C ALA A 217 -15.91 64.59 23.71
N ASP A 218 -16.84 64.78 24.64
CA ASP A 218 -17.14 63.86 25.74
C ASP A 218 -18.57 63.29 25.71
N GLY A 219 -19.41 63.74 24.78
CA GLY A 219 -20.81 63.34 24.63
C GLY A 219 -21.76 63.99 25.64
N THR A 220 -21.24 64.81 26.56
CA THR A 220 -21.98 65.39 27.69
C THR A 220 -22.05 66.91 27.60
N ASN A 221 -20.94 67.57 27.27
CA ASN A 221 -20.85 69.01 27.08
C ASN A 221 -20.96 69.34 25.59
N TRP A 222 -21.94 70.16 25.22
CA TRP A 222 -22.31 70.42 23.84
C TRP A 222 -22.20 71.89 23.50
N TYR A 223 -21.54 72.17 22.37
CA TYR A 223 -21.34 73.52 21.85
C TYR A 223 -21.93 73.58 20.44
N ASP A 224 -22.45 74.75 20.04
CA ASP A 224 -22.91 74.94 18.68
C ASP A 224 -21.71 74.89 17.71
N ASP A 225 -21.89 74.29 16.55
CA ASP A 225 -20.85 74.28 15.52
C ASP A 225 -20.49 75.73 15.11
N PRO A 226 -19.23 76.17 15.26
CA PRO A 226 -18.84 77.55 14.97
C PRO A 226 -19.10 77.99 13.53
N THR A 227 -19.14 77.03 12.60
CA THR A 227 -19.43 77.28 11.18
C THR A 227 -20.89 77.06 10.80
N GLY A 228 -21.66 76.41 11.67
CA GLY A 228 -23.05 76.05 11.44
C GLY A 228 -24.01 77.20 11.77
N LYS A 229 -25.06 77.37 10.97
CA LYS A 229 -26.15 78.30 11.26
C LYS A 229 -27.39 77.54 11.72
N VAL A 230 -28.29 78.24 12.42
CA VAL A 230 -29.63 77.73 12.70
C VAL A 230 -30.43 77.74 11.40
N GLU A 231 -30.99 76.60 11.01
CA GLU A 231 -31.84 76.45 9.84
C GLU A 231 -33.29 76.23 10.22
N THR A 232 -34.18 77.09 9.72
CA THR A 232 -35.62 76.97 9.89
C THR A 232 -36.22 76.11 8.78
N LEU A 233 -36.68 74.91 9.14
CA LEU A 233 -37.33 73.97 8.23
C LEU A 233 -38.84 74.16 8.26
N THR A 234 -39.41 74.72 7.18
CA THR A 234 -40.85 74.66 6.92
C THR A 234 -41.27 73.22 6.59
N THR A 235 -42.56 72.91 6.67
CA THR A 235 -43.10 71.59 6.32
C THR A 235 -42.55 71.06 4.99
N GLY A 236 -42.02 69.84 5.01
CA GLY A 236 -41.42 69.17 3.85
C GLY A 236 -40.00 69.62 3.49
N ARG A 237 -39.48 70.73 4.06
CA ARG A 237 -38.13 71.23 3.75
C ARG A 237 -37.07 70.26 4.26
N ILE A 238 -36.06 70.04 3.42
CA ILE A 238 -34.88 69.23 3.69
C ILE A 238 -33.67 70.17 3.73
N PHE A 239 -32.74 69.89 4.64
CA PHE A 239 -31.44 70.56 4.69
C PHE A 239 -30.35 69.58 5.11
N THR A 240 -29.12 69.79 4.65
CA THR A 240 -27.97 68.96 5.00
C THR A 240 -26.90 69.80 5.69
N PHE A 241 -26.59 69.42 6.92
CA PHE A 241 -25.48 69.99 7.68
C PHE A 241 -24.20 69.21 7.43
N THR A 242 -23.12 69.95 7.22
CA THR A 242 -21.74 69.42 7.20
C THR A 242 -20.96 70.16 8.28
N PRO A 243 -20.44 69.46 9.30
CA PRO A 243 -19.68 70.13 10.36
C PRO A 243 -18.40 70.75 9.82
N GLY A 244 -18.09 71.97 10.27
CA GLY A 244 -16.81 72.60 9.93
C GLY A 244 -15.65 72.10 10.77
N PHE A 245 -15.94 71.45 11.91
CA PHE A 245 -14.93 70.90 12.81
C PHE A 245 -15.26 69.46 13.21
N PHE A 246 -14.22 68.65 13.29
CA PHE A 246 -14.31 67.26 13.71
C PHE A 246 -14.08 67.16 15.22
N THR A 247 -15.12 66.74 15.93
CA THR A 247 -15.05 66.33 17.34
C THR A 247 -15.62 64.92 17.46
N LYS A 248 -15.34 64.24 18.58
CA LYS A 248 -15.71 62.83 18.75
C LYS A 248 -17.21 62.58 18.53
N TYR A 249 -18.07 63.48 19.03
CA TYR A 249 -19.52 63.36 18.95
C TYR A 249 -20.15 64.57 18.29
N VAL A 250 -21.15 64.31 17.44
CA VAL A 250 -21.95 65.35 16.78
C VAL A 250 -23.42 65.01 16.87
N ARG A 251 -24.27 66.03 17.00
CA ARG A 251 -25.72 65.86 17.05
C ARG A 251 -26.49 66.97 16.34
N ILE A 252 -27.72 66.63 15.96
CA ILE A 252 -28.74 67.63 15.60
C ILE A 252 -29.54 68.01 16.84
N SER A 253 -29.66 69.32 17.05
CA SER A 253 -30.52 69.89 18.06
C SER A 253 -31.64 70.70 17.41
N SER A 254 -32.84 70.57 17.94
CA SER A 254 -34.04 71.15 17.33
C SER A 254 -34.99 71.74 18.35
N LYS A 255 -35.72 72.78 17.93
CA LYS A 255 -36.88 73.34 18.65
C LYS A 255 -37.94 73.78 17.65
N LYS A 256 -39.15 74.01 18.12
CA LYS A 256 -40.20 74.63 17.31
C LYS A 256 -39.82 76.08 17.01
N ALA A 257 -39.88 76.47 15.74
CA ALA A 257 -39.71 77.86 15.30
C ALA A 257 -41.02 78.66 15.44
N ASN A 258 -42.17 77.97 15.48
CA ASN A 258 -43.49 78.56 15.72
C ASN A 258 -44.32 77.71 16.69
N ALA A 259 -45.55 78.14 17.01
CA ALA A 259 -46.39 77.43 17.99
C ALA A 259 -46.76 76.00 17.57
N ALA A 260 -46.81 75.72 16.26
CA ALA A 260 -47.14 74.41 15.71
C ALA A 260 -45.94 73.45 15.79
N GLY A 261 -46.17 72.29 16.42
CA GLY A 261 -45.18 71.22 16.44
C GLY A 261 -45.09 70.45 15.13
N SER A 262 -43.95 69.82 14.91
CA SER A 262 -43.75 68.95 13.76
C SER A 262 -42.77 67.81 14.08
N THR A 263 -42.65 66.88 13.15
CA THR A 263 -41.76 65.72 13.25
C THR A 263 -40.48 65.99 12.47
N LEU A 264 -39.33 65.78 13.09
CA LEU A 264 -38.02 65.88 12.45
C LEU A 264 -37.49 64.48 12.15
N GLU A 265 -37.22 64.21 10.90
CA GLU A 265 -36.44 63.05 10.45
C GLU A 265 -34.98 63.51 10.29
N THR A 266 -34.04 62.73 10.82
CA THR A 266 -32.60 62.98 10.72
C THR A 266 -31.91 61.75 10.17
N TYR A 267 -31.04 61.94 9.19
CA TYR A 267 -30.23 60.91 8.56
C TYR A 267 -28.77 61.30 8.70
N ALA A 268 -27.98 60.50 9.43
CA ALA A 268 -26.54 60.66 9.49
C ALA A 268 -25.89 59.72 8.47
N GLN A 269 -25.04 60.30 7.63
CA GLN A 269 -24.29 59.58 6.62
C GLN A 269 -22.81 59.86 6.81
N GLY A 270 -21.97 58.84 6.72
CA GLY A 270 -20.53 59.03 6.78
C GLY A 270 -19.76 57.96 6.05
N HIS A 271 -18.58 58.34 5.62
CA HIS A 271 -17.62 57.47 4.95
C HIS A 271 -16.42 57.26 5.87
N VAL A 272 -15.97 56.00 5.95
CA VAL A 272 -14.65 55.64 6.48
C VAL A 272 -13.64 55.75 5.36
#